data_AF-A0A2X0VPW2-F1
#
_entry.id   AF-A0A2X0VPW2-F1
#
_cell.length_a   1.000
_cell.length_b   1.000
_cell.length_c   1.000
_cell.angle_alpha   90.00
_cell.angle_beta   90.00
_cell.angle_gamma   90.00
#
_symmetry.space_group_name_H-M   'P 1'
#
loop_
_entity.id
_entity.type
_entity.pdbx_description
1 polymer ?
#
loop_
_entity_poly.entity_id
_entity_poly.type
_entity_poly.pdbx_seq_one_letter_code
_entity_poly.pdbx_strand_id
1 'polypeptide(L)'
;MSDSEVLFVTDKDGRKTHALVPIDTYNALMQLKGLLRHTATLSDNELYTYQVKNVTARGYPQGQRHKPRFVVTKDSQVTLYCANTLPQYIVDLKDKLIDNGIIILDPVHNCFVFTKDYEFESVSRAASLIAGTLRPGLDVFVNREGFSLKDSGYGHKAKKSKTGK
;
A
#
# COMPACT_ATOMS: atom_id res chain seq x y z
N MET A 1 -27.60 4.92 35.19
CA MET A 1 -26.45 5.59 34.54
C MET A 1 -25.78 4.52 33.72
N SER A 2 -25.79 4.60 32.39
CA SER A 2 -25.22 3.54 31.55
C SER A 2 -23.71 3.49 31.72
N ASP A 3 -23.18 2.35 32.13
CA ASP A 3 -21.80 2.08 32.61
C ASP A 3 -20.67 2.26 31.58
N SER A 4 -20.92 2.99 30.49
CA SER A 4 -20.03 3.11 29.33
C SER A 4 -19.75 4.56 28.92
N GLU A 5 -19.73 5.48 29.88
CA GLU A 5 -19.40 6.89 29.58
C GLU A 5 -17.89 7.13 29.59
N VAL A 6 -17.36 7.60 28.46
CA VAL A 6 -15.99 8.07 28.34
C VAL A 6 -15.96 9.58 28.55
N LEU A 7 -15.26 10.02 29.58
CA LEU A 7 -15.10 11.44 29.89
C LEU A 7 -13.76 11.93 29.36
N PHE A 8 -13.69 13.18 28.92
CA PHE A 8 -12.45 13.79 28.46
C PHE A 8 -12.03 14.89 29.43
N VAL A 9 -10.78 14.85 29.87
CA VAL A 9 -10.16 15.95 30.62
C VAL A 9 -9.73 17.01 29.61
N THR A 10 -10.18 18.25 29.82
CA THR A 10 -9.77 19.40 29.01
C THR A 10 -8.79 20.28 29.76
N ASP A 11 -7.80 20.81 29.05
CA ASP A 11 -6.92 21.88 29.56
C ASP A 11 -7.67 23.22 29.62
N LYS A 12 -7.02 24.25 30.17
CA LYS A 12 -7.51 25.62 30.33
C LYS A 12 -7.99 26.25 29.01
N ASP A 13 -7.41 25.81 27.90
CA ASP A 13 -7.79 26.22 26.54
C ASP A 13 -8.92 25.37 25.92
N GLY A 14 -9.56 24.49 26.70
CA GLY A 14 -10.63 23.59 26.23
C GLY A 14 -10.14 22.40 25.39
N ARG A 15 -8.83 22.18 25.28
CA ARG A 15 -8.24 21.07 24.52
C ARG A 15 -8.32 19.77 25.31
N LYS A 16 -8.91 18.73 24.72
CA LYS A 16 -8.99 17.38 25.32
C LYS A 16 -7.59 16.76 25.40
N THR A 17 -7.07 16.52 26.60
CA THR A 17 -5.71 16.00 26.82
C THR A 17 -5.71 14.53 27.22
N HIS A 18 -6.70 14.11 28.01
CA HIS A 18 -6.80 12.74 28.51
C HIS A 18 -8.23 12.23 28.40
N ALA A 19 -8.39 10.91 28.30
CA ALA A 19 -9.68 10.24 28.37
C ALA A 19 -9.74 9.41 29.64
N LEU A 20 -10.78 9.61 30.43
CA LEU A 20 -11.17 8.75 31.53
C LEU A 20 -12.15 7.73 30.97
N VAL A 21 -11.74 6.47 31.04
CA VAL A 21 -12.43 5.35 30.41
C VAL A 21 -12.73 4.32 31.49
N PRO A 22 -13.92 3.69 31.51
CA PRO A 22 -14.20 2.56 32.39
C PRO A 22 -13.13 1.47 32.24
N ILE A 23 -12.75 0.85 33.36
CA ILE A 23 -11.65 -0.12 33.40
C ILE A 23 -11.90 -1.31 32.47
N ASP A 24 -13.16 -1.74 32.34
CA ASP A 24 -13.55 -2.84 31.45
C ASP A 24 -13.36 -2.48 29.96
N THR A 25 -13.69 -1.24 29.59
CA THR A 25 -13.43 -0.74 28.23
C THR A 25 -11.94 -0.62 27.96
N TYR A 26 -11.15 -0.14 28.93
CA TYR A 26 -9.68 -0.12 28.81
C TYR A 26 -9.12 -1.54 28.61
N ASN A 27 -9.58 -2.50 29.40
CA ASN A 27 -9.15 -3.89 29.32
C ASN A 27 -9.50 -4.51 27.96
N ALA A 28 -10.71 -4.28 27.45
CA ALA A 28 -11.12 -4.73 26.12
C ALA A 28 -10.23 -4.14 25.00
N LEU A 29 -9.91 -2.85 25.07
CA LEU A 29 -9.00 -2.20 24.12
C LEU A 29 -7.58 -2.76 24.22
N MET A 30 -7.09 -3.08 25.42
CA MET A 30 -5.77 -3.69 25.61
C MET A 30 -5.71 -5.13 25.13
N GLN A 31 -6.78 -5.92 25.31
CA GLN A 31 -6.88 -7.25 24.74
C GLN A 31 -6.89 -7.21 23.21
N LEU A 32 -7.66 -6.30 22.61
CA LEU A 32 -7.64 -6.08 21.16
C LEU A 32 -6.23 -5.69 20.69
N LYS A 33 -5.57 -4.76 21.38
CA LYS A 33 -4.17 -4.39 21.09
C LYS A 33 -3.22 -5.58 21.21
N GLY A 34 -3.44 -6.47 22.17
CA GLY A 34 -2.69 -7.71 22.35
C GLY A 34 -2.86 -8.68 21.18
N LEU A 35 -4.09 -8.86 20.69
CA LEU A 35 -4.38 -9.68 19.50
C LEU A 35 -3.70 -9.13 18.25
N LEU A 36 -3.69 -7.80 18.10
CA LEU A 36 -3.00 -7.12 17.00
C LEU A 36 -1.46 -7.18 17.09
N ARG A 37 -0.85 -7.51 18.24
CA ARG A 37 0.61 -7.69 18.33
C ARG A 37 1.10 -8.97 17.64
N HIS A 38 0.23 -9.95 17.45
CA HIS A 38 0.54 -11.19 16.74
C HIS A 38 0.20 -11.11 15.24
N THR A 39 -0.56 -10.11 14.81
CA THR A 39 -0.55 -9.69 13.41
C THR A 39 0.79 -9.00 13.16
N ALA A 40 1.48 -9.38 12.08
CA ALA A 40 2.85 -8.93 11.80
C ALA A 40 3.07 -7.46 12.10
N THR A 41 4.31 -7.13 12.52
CA THR A 41 4.79 -5.75 12.69
C THR A 41 4.09 -4.86 11.69
N LEU A 42 3.27 -3.93 12.18
CA LEU A 42 2.79 -2.80 11.41
C LEU A 42 4.05 -2.08 10.94
N SER A 43 4.66 -2.56 9.85
CA SER A 43 5.49 -1.73 9.01
C SER A 43 4.65 -0.48 8.80
N ASP A 44 5.25 0.70 8.93
CA ASP A 44 4.55 1.98 8.83
C ASP A 44 3.61 2.08 7.62
N ASN A 45 3.83 1.23 6.60
CA ASN A 45 2.93 1.02 5.49
C ASN A 45 2.50 -0.45 5.36
N GLU A 46 1.20 -0.65 5.12
CA GLU A 46 0.60 -1.94 4.79
C GLU A 46 1.17 -2.46 3.46
N LEU A 47 1.68 -3.70 3.48
CA LEU A 47 2.26 -4.36 2.31
C LEU A 47 1.17 -5.02 1.47
N TYR A 48 1.13 -4.61 0.22
CA TYR A 48 0.29 -5.22 -0.81
C TYR A 48 1.16 -6.12 -1.71
N THR A 49 0.62 -7.28 -2.02
CA THR A 49 1.24 -8.28 -2.89
C THR A 49 0.50 -8.30 -4.21
N TYR A 50 1.26 -8.38 -5.30
CA TYR A 50 0.75 -8.62 -6.63
C TYR A 50 1.40 -9.88 -7.19
N GLN A 51 0.57 -10.87 -7.51
CA GLN A 51 0.99 -12.10 -8.16
C GLN A 51 0.45 -12.13 -9.58
N VAL A 52 1.34 -12.31 -10.55
CA VAL A 52 0.95 -12.43 -11.96
C VAL A 52 1.83 -13.45 -12.67
N LYS A 53 1.19 -14.43 -13.32
CA LYS A 53 1.87 -15.57 -13.96
C LYS A 53 2.82 -16.26 -12.97
N ASN A 54 4.14 -16.08 -13.13
CA ASN A 54 5.18 -16.69 -12.31
C ASN A 54 5.97 -15.65 -11.50
N VAL A 55 5.53 -14.39 -11.46
CA VAL A 55 6.21 -13.33 -10.69
C VAL A 55 5.37 -12.89 -9.51
N THR A 56 6.05 -12.68 -8.39
CA THR A 56 5.47 -12.07 -7.19
C THR A 56 6.19 -10.77 -6.89
N ALA A 57 5.43 -9.68 -6.78
CA ALA A 57 5.92 -8.37 -6.37
C ALA A 57 5.21 -7.91 -5.11
N ARG A 58 5.92 -7.18 -4.25
CA ARG A 58 5.39 -6.62 -3.02
C ARG A 58 5.71 -5.14 -2.95
N GLY A 59 4.77 -4.36 -2.46
CA GLY A 59 4.97 -2.93 -2.31
C GLY A 59 3.94 -2.29 -1.42
N TYR A 60 4.07 -1.00 -1.19
CA TYR A 60 3.15 -0.24 -0.37
C TYR A 60 2.87 1.13 -0.99
N PRO A 61 1.64 1.64 -0.85
CA PRO A 61 1.31 2.99 -1.28
C PRO A 61 1.98 4.03 -0.36
N GLN A 62 2.45 5.12 -0.94
CA GLN A 62 3.03 6.25 -0.20
C GLN A 62 2.43 7.58 -0.69
N GLY A 63 2.21 8.51 0.23
CA GLY A 63 1.70 9.84 -0.07
C GLY A 63 0.17 9.94 -0.02
N GLN A 64 -0.41 10.81 -0.87
CA GLN A 64 -1.82 11.17 -0.76
C GLN A 64 -2.74 10.05 -1.27
N ARG A 65 -3.78 9.70 -0.50
CA ARG A 65 -4.75 8.64 -0.85
C ARG A 65 -5.42 8.81 -2.22
N HIS A 66 -5.58 10.05 -2.70
CA HIS A 66 -6.19 10.32 -4.00
C HIS A 66 -5.30 9.96 -5.20
N LYS A 67 -3.97 10.08 -5.04
CA LYS A 67 -2.96 9.78 -6.05
C LYS A 67 -1.72 9.21 -5.36
N PRO A 68 -1.81 7.96 -4.86
CA PRO A 68 -0.71 7.35 -4.15
C PRO A 68 0.45 7.08 -5.10
N ARG A 69 1.65 7.40 -4.64
CA ARG A 69 2.88 6.82 -5.17
C ARG A 69 2.98 5.39 -4.67
N PHE A 70 3.83 4.59 -5.28
CA PHE A 70 3.94 3.18 -4.92
C PHE A 70 5.38 2.75 -4.82
N VAL A 71 5.78 2.27 -3.64
CA VAL A 71 7.12 1.75 -3.44
C VAL A 71 7.08 0.24 -3.60
N VAL A 72 7.80 -0.26 -4.61
CA VAL A 72 8.05 -1.70 -4.76
C VAL A 72 9.26 -2.06 -3.92
N THR A 73 9.12 -3.06 -3.08
CA THR A 73 10.19 -3.54 -2.19
C THR A 73 11.23 -4.35 -2.95
N LYS A 74 12.46 -4.36 -2.43
CA LYS A 74 13.52 -5.27 -2.86
C LYS A 74 13.02 -6.73 -2.86
N ASP A 75 13.65 -7.54 -3.71
CA ASP A 75 13.30 -8.94 -3.96
C ASP A 75 11.94 -9.14 -4.66
N SER A 76 11.28 -8.06 -5.06
CA SER A 76 10.09 -8.16 -5.93
C SER A 76 10.48 -8.61 -7.33
N GLN A 77 9.62 -9.40 -7.95
CA GLN A 77 9.87 -9.97 -9.27
C GLN A 77 9.10 -9.23 -10.37
N VAL A 78 9.67 -9.22 -11.57
CA VAL A 78 9.17 -8.57 -12.78
C VAL A 78 9.22 -9.54 -13.95
N THR A 79 8.20 -9.50 -14.80
CA THR A 79 8.10 -10.39 -15.96
C THR A 79 9.15 -10.03 -17.01
N LEU A 80 9.81 -11.06 -17.57
CA LEU A 80 10.73 -10.89 -18.70
C LEU A 80 10.01 -10.36 -19.95
N TYR A 81 8.88 -10.97 -20.27
CA TYR A 81 8.07 -10.67 -21.45
C TYR A 81 7.22 -9.42 -21.28
N CYS A 82 7.36 -8.48 -22.21
CA CYS A 82 6.45 -7.35 -22.39
C CYS A 82 5.51 -7.65 -23.56
N ALA A 83 4.23 -7.33 -23.42
CA ALA A 83 3.28 -7.42 -24.52
C ALA A 83 3.40 -6.20 -25.43
N ASN A 84 3.07 -6.38 -26.72
CA ASN A 84 3.08 -5.30 -27.72
C ASN A 84 2.08 -4.16 -27.43
N THR A 85 1.14 -4.38 -26.53
CA THR A 85 0.18 -3.36 -26.07
C THR A 85 0.75 -2.43 -25.01
N LEU A 86 1.98 -2.69 -24.54
CA LEU A 86 2.63 -1.88 -23.53
C LEU A 86 3.13 -0.56 -24.15
N PRO A 87 2.83 0.59 -23.55
CA PRO A 87 3.34 1.87 -24.02
C PRO A 87 4.87 1.96 -23.98
N GLN A 88 5.46 2.62 -24.97
CA GLN A 88 6.91 2.85 -25.08
C GLN A 88 7.52 3.39 -23.79
N TYR A 89 6.86 4.35 -23.12
CA TYR A 89 7.38 4.96 -21.89
C TYR A 89 7.59 3.96 -20.73
N ILE A 90 6.88 2.82 -20.71
CA ILE A 90 7.08 1.76 -19.70
C ILE A 90 8.26 0.88 -20.08
N VAL A 91 8.41 0.59 -21.38
CA VAL A 91 9.56 -0.14 -21.92
C VAL A 91 10.84 0.65 -21.63
N ASP A 92 10.86 1.94 -21.97
CA ASP A 92 12.00 2.83 -21.68
C ASP A 92 12.30 2.91 -20.18
N LEU A 93 11.27 2.86 -19.32
CA LEU A 93 11.45 2.85 -17.87
C LEU A 93 12.08 1.53 -17.42
N LYS A 94 11.64 0.39 -17.95
CA LYS A 94 12.22 -0.92 -17.66
C LYS A 94 13.69 -0.96 -18.07
N ASP A 95 14.01 -0.51 -19.27
CA ASP A 95 15.39 -0.50 -19.77
C ASP A 95 16.28 0.39 -18.91
N LYS A 96 15.81 1.58 -18.52
CA LYS A 96 16.50 2.44 -17.54
C LYS A 96 16.70 1.75 -16.18
N LEU A 97 15.74 0.97 -15.70
CA LEU A 97 15.89 0.26 -14.43
C LEU A 97 16.92 -0.87 -14.52
N ILE A 98 17.02 -1.52 -15.67
CA ILE A 98 18.04 -2.54 -15.96
C ILE A 98 19.43 -1.88 -16.05
N ASP A 99 19.55 -0.80 -16.83
CA ASP A 99 20.81 -0.05 -16.98
C ASP A 99 21.33 0.50 -15.66
N ASN A 100 20.43 0.97 -14.80
CA ASN A 100 20.76 1.48 -13.46
C ASN A 100 21.02 0.36 -12.43
N GLY A 101 20.93 -0.92 -12.81
CA GLY A 101 21.10 -2.07 -11.91
C GLY A 101 20.06 -2.16 -10.79
N ILE A 102 18.91 -1.48 -10.94
CA ILE A 102 17.79 -1.54 -9.99
C ILE A 102 17.06 -2.88 -10.15
N ILE A 103 17.04 -3.39 -11.37
CA ILE A 103 16.46 -4.67 -11.71
C ILE A 103 17.56 -5.52 -12.34
N ILE A 104 17.75 -6.73 -11.83
CA ILE A 104 18.71 -7.70 -12.37
C ILE A 104 17.99 -8.94 -12.89
N LEU A 105 18.57 -9.57 -13.90
CA LEU A 105 18.06 -10.84 -14.41
C LEU A 105 18.37 -11.94 -13.39
N ASP A 106 17.32 -12.65 -12.98
CA ASP A 106 17.44 -13.90 -12.24
C ASP A 106 17.27 -15.08 -13.20
N PRO A 107 18.38 -15.73 -13.60
CA PRO A 107 18.34 -16.83 -14.55
C PRO A 107 17.70 -18.10 -13.96
N VAL A 108 17.61 -18.24 -12.63
CA VAL A 108 17.03 -19.42 -11.99
C VAL A 108 15.51 -19.40 -12.13
N HIS A 109 14.92 -18.23 -11.92
CA HIS A 109 13.46 -18.06 -11.97
C HIS A 109 12.97 -17.52 -13.32
N ASN A 110 13.87 -17.26 -14.28
CA ASN A 110 13.57 -16.67 -15.58
C ASN A 110 12.71 -15.40 -15.41
N CYS A 111 13.11 -14.55 -14.47
CA CYS A 111 12.41 -13.34 -14.06
C CYS A 111 13.42 -12.24 -13.77
N PHE A 112 12.95 -11.02 -13.72
CA PHE A 112 13.72 -9.86 -13.27
C PHE A 112 13.47 -9.63 -11.77
N VAL A 113 14.47 -9.24 -10.99
CA VAL A 113 14.35 -9.02 -9.54
C VAL A 113 14.83 -7.63 -9.16
N PHE A 114 14.06 -6.94 -8.32
CA PHE A 114 14.45 -5.65 -7.75
C PHE A 114 15.58 -5.82 -6.71
N THR A 115 16.70 -5.15 -6.91
CA THR A 115 17.85 -5.16 -5.97
C THR A 115 17.67 -4.19 -4.80
N LYS A 116 16.81 -3.19 -4.97
CA LYS A 116 16.50 -2.16 -3.98
C LYS A 116 15.06 -1.71 -4.09
N ASP A 117 14.58 -1.05 -3.04
CA ASP A 117 13.26 -0.44 -3.05
C ASP A 117 13.20 0.67 -4.12
N TYR A 118 12.13 0.70 -4.89
CA TYR A 118 11.95 1.67 -5.97
C TYR A 118 10.56 2.32 -5.91
N GLU A 119 10.55 3.64 -5.89
CA GLU A 119 9.34 4.46 -5.84
C GLU A 119 8.85 4.79 -7.26
N PHE A 120 7.61 4.38 -7.54
CA PHE A 120 6.89 4.73 -8.75
C PHE A 120 5.97 5.92 -8.53
N GLU A 121 5.84 6.77 -9.55
CA GLU A 121 4.89 7.89 -9.56
C GLU A 121 3.43 7.46 -9.40
N SER A 122 3.11 6.21 -9.76
CA SER A 122 1.76 5.64 -9.63
C SER A 122 1.78 4.12 -9.52
N VAL A 123 0.78 3.58 -8.81
CA VAL A 123 0.57 2.14 -8.64
C VAL A 123 0.39 1.43 -9.99
N SER A 124 -0.36 2.03 -10.92
CA SER A 124 -0.60 1.41 -12.24
C SER A 124 0.67 1.28 -13.08
N ARG A 125 1.64 2.20 -12.94
CA ARG A 125 2.95 2.06 -13.58
C ARG A 125 3.72 0.87 -13.01
N ALA A 126 3.74 0.73 -11.69
CA ALA A 126 4.37 -0.42 -11.02
C ALA A 126 3.74 -1.74 -11.50
N ALA A 127 2.41 -1.85 -11.44
CA ALA A 127 1.67 -3.04 -11.88
C ALA A 127 1.95 -3.39 -13.34
N SER A 128 1.95 -2.38 -14.21
CA SER A 128 2.14 -2.61 -15.65
C SER A 128 3.56 -3.05 -16.00
N LEU A 129 4.56 -2.51 -15.28
CA LEU A 129 5.95 -2.95 -15.41
C LEU A 129 6.11 -4.39 -14.92
N ILE A 130 5.58 -4.73 -13.73
CA ILE A 130 5.66 -6.08 -13.15
C ILE A 130 5.01 -7.13 -14.06
N ALA A 131 3.81 -6.84 -14.57
CA ALA A 131 3.04 -7.74 -15.42
C ALA A 131 3.49 -7.78 -16.88
N GLY A 132 4.27 -6.79 -17.33
CA GLY A 132 4.59 -6.59 -18.74
C GLY A 132 3.36 -6.26 -19.62
N THR A 133 2.24 -5.85 -19.03
CA THR A 133 0.97 -5.53 -19.72
C THR A 133 0.29 -4.36 -19.02
N LEU A 134 -0.55 -3.59 -19.72
CA LEU A 134 -1.27 -2.48 -19.09
C LEU A 134 -2.27 -3.03 -18.04
N ARG A 135 -2.09 -2.68 -16.77
CA ARG A 135 -2.93 -3.16 -15.68
C ARG A 135 -3.36 -2.05 -14.72
N PRO A 136 -4.62 -2.06 -14.25
CA PRO A 136 -5.09 -1.12 -13.25
C PRO A 136 -4.45 -1.45 -11.90
N GLY A 137 -3.47 -0.65 -11.47
CA GLY A 137 -2.69 -0.93 -10.26
C GLY A 137 -3.52 -0.99 -8.98
N LEU A 138 -4.60 -0.21 -8.89
CA LEU A 138 -5.42 -0.15 -7.67
C LEU A 138 -6.19 -1.44 -7.37
N ASP A 139 -6.40 -2.30 -8.37
CA ASP A 139 -7.22 -3.51 -8.24
C ASP A 139 -6.37 -4.78 -8.05
N VAL A 140 -5.13 -4.75 -8.54
CA VAL A 140 -4.28 -5.95 -8.63
C VAL A 140 -3.43 -6.20 -7.39
N PHE A 141 -3.15 -5.15 -6.62
CA PHE A 141 -2.36 -5.23 -5.41
C PHE A 141 -3.30 -5.51 -4.24
N VAL A 142 -3.12 -6.67 -3.60
CA VAL A 142 -3.95 -7.14 -2.49
C VAL A 142 -3.16 -7.20 -1.19
N ASN A 143 -3.78 -6.79 -0.08
CA ASN A 143 -3.17 -6.93 1.24
C ASN A 143 -3.25 -8.39 1.72
N ARG A 144 -2.78 -8.64 2.95
CA ARG A 144 -2.84 -9.98 3.57
C ARG A 144 -4.27 -10.48 3.82
N GLU A 145 -5.22 -9.56 3.91
CA GLU A 145 -6.63 -9.84 4.14
C GLU A 145 -7.40 -10.05 2.81
N GLY A 146 -6.75 -9.86 1.66
CA GLY A 146 -7.34 -9.99 0.33
C GLY A 146 -8.01 -8.72 -0.21
N PHE A 147 -7.93 -7.59 0.50
CA PHE A 147 -8.44 -6.31 0.04
C PHE A 147 -7.50 -5.65 -0.96
N SER A 148 -8.05 -5.15 -2.06
CA SER A 148 -7.28 -4.37 -3.03
C SER A 148 -7.00 -2.96 -2.51
N LEU A 149 -6.04 -2.26 -3.11
CA LEU A 149 -5.81 -0.83 -2.83
C LEU A 149 -7.08 0.01 -3.02
N LYS A 150 -7.92 -0.35 -4.00
CA LYS A 150 -9.21 0.30 -4.24
C LYS A 150 -10.15 0.11 -3.05
N ASP A 151 -10.22 -1.10 -2.49
CA ASP A 151 -11.05 -1.41 -1.33
C ASP A 151 -10.55 -0.72 -0.06
N SER A 152 -9.24 -0.55 0.07
CA SER A 152 -8.61 0.24 1.14
C SER A 152 -8.83 1.77 1.00
N GLY A 153 -9.57 2.21 -0.03
CA GLY A 153 -9.98 3.61 -0.21
C GLY A 153 -8.99 4.47 -1.00
N TYR A 154 -7.99 3.87 -1.67
CA TYR A 154 -7.09 4.60 -2.55
C TYR A 154 -7.73 4.91 -3.91
N GLY A 155 -7.44 6.09 -4.45
CA GLY A 155 -7.94 6.54 -5.76
C GLY A 155 -9.33 7.20 -5.72
N HIS A 156 -10.00 7.25 -4.57
CA HIS A 156 -11.20 8.07 -4.43
C HIS A 156 -10.85 9.55 -4.39
N LYS A 157 -11.44 10.32 -5.30
CA LYS A 157 -11.42 11.79 -5.21
C LYS A 157 -12.30 12.19 -4.02
N ALA A 158 -11.78 13.04 -3.13
CA ALA A 158 -12.60 13.68 -2.12
C ALA A 158 -13.79 14.33 -2.83
N LYS A 159 -15.02 13.89 -2.51
CA LYS A 159 -16.22 14.56 -3.01
C LYS A 159 -16.12 16.00 -2.52
N LYS A 160 -15.96 16.97 -3.44
CA LYS A 160 -16.13 18.38 -3.10
C LYS A 160 -17.52 18.50 -2.51
N SER A 161 -17.61 18.82 -1.22
CA SER A 161 -18.87 19.24 -0.62
C SER A 161 -19.37 20.42 -1.43
N LYS A 162 -20.53 20.27 -2.09
CA LYS A 162 -21.25 21.40 -2.67
C LYS A 162 -21.75 22.23 -1.47
N THR A 163 -20.93 23.17 -1.01
CA THR A 163 -21.35 24.16 -0.03
C THR A 163 -21.84 25.39 -0.78
N GLY A 164 -23.16 25.60 -0.73
CA GLY A 164 -23.80 26.91 -0.69
C GLY A 164 -23.76 27.79 -1.94
N LYS A 165 -24.92 27.91 -2.59
CA LYS A 165 -25.45 29.21 -2.97
C LYS A 165 -26.93 29.24 -2.65
#